data_AF-A0A2M9JVV0-F1
#
_entry.id   AF-A0A2M9JVV0-F1
#
_cell.length_a   1.000
_cell.length_b   1.000
_cell.length_c   1.000
_cell.angle_alpha   90.00
_cell.angle_beta   90.00
_cell.angle_gamma   90.00
#
_symmetry.space_group_name_H-M   'P 1'
#
loop_
_entity.id
_entity.type
_entity.pdbx_description
1 polymer ?
#
loop_
_entity_poly.entity_id
_entity_poly.type
_entity_poly.pdbx_seq_one_letter_code
_entity_poly.pdbx_strand_id
1 'polypeptide(L)'
;MRDPADGDVDDLRTLLREPHGIGRVGTGIFLREVQELWPEFSPFVDSKAPQGAERLGSPPRTSELVRMAEDASTSASMASALVRAALDKDVVADRLDHAA
;
A
#
# COMPACT_ATOMS: atom_id res chain seq x y z
N MET A 1 -10.51 -4.04 -16.55
CA MET A 1 -10.35 -3.37 -15.23
C MET A 1 -9.34 -2.24 -15.29
N ARG A 2 -8.13 -2.44 -15.84
CA ARG A 2 -7.15 -1.35 -16.05
C ARG A 2 -7.67 -0.21 -16.93
N ASP A 3 -7.90 -0.49 -18.22
CA ASP A 3 -8.33 0.54 -19.17
C ASP A 3 -9.67 1.21 -18.78
N PRO A 4 -10.70 0.46 -18.32
CA PRO A 4 -11.94 1.09 -17.87
C PRO A 4 -11.81 1.96 -16.61
N ALA A 5 -10.77 1.79 -15.81
CA ALA A 5 -10.53 2.61 -14.62
C ALA A 5 -9.80 3.92 -14.94
N ASP A 6 -9.19 4.06 -16.12
CA ASP A 6 -8.51 5.28 -16.59
C ASP A 6 -7.57 5.96 -15.56
N GLY A 7 -6.84 5.15 -14.78
CA GLY A 7 -5.95 5.65 -13.72
C GLY A 7 -6.65 6.11 -12.43
N ASP A 8 -7.99 6.06 -12.35
CA ASP A 8 -8.74 6.38 -11.15
C ASP A 8 -8.80 5.17 -10.18
N VAL A 9 -8.30 5.41 -8.97
CA VAL A 9 -8.24 4.38 -7.91
C VAL A 9 -9.63 3.96 -7.44
N ASP A 10 -10.60 4.87 -7.36
CA ASP A 10 -11.95 4.58 -6.89
C ASP A 10 -12.77 3.83 -7.95
N ASP A 11 -12.52 4.08 -9.23
CA ASP A 11 -13.09 3.30 -10.33
C ASP A 11 -12.47 1.90 -10.38
N LEU A 12 -11.15 1.78 -10.28
CA LEU A 12 -10.49 0.47 -10.19
C LEU A 12 -10.99 -0.31 -8.97
N ARG A 13 -11.18 0.36 -7.83
CA ARG A 13 -11.79 -0.23 -6.63
C ARG A 13 -13.18 -0.77 -6.87
N THR A 14 -13.99 -0.05 -7.63
CA THR A 14 -15.36 -0.45 -7.95
C THR A 14 -15.35 -1.67 -8.87
N LEU A 15 -14.60 -1.59 -9.97
CA LEU A 15 -14.44 -2.68 -10.94
C LEU A 15 -13.88 -3.96 -10.31
N LEU A 16 -12.92 -3.85 -9.39
CA LEU A 16 -12.37 -5.00 -8.65
C LEU A 16 -13.39 -5.68 -7.75
N ARG A 17 -14.43 -4.95 -7.29
CA ARG A 17 -15.47 -5.50 -6.41
C ARG A 17 -16.70 -6.01 -7.16
N GLU A 18 -16.82 -5.75 -8.45
CA GLU A 18 -17.92 -6.27 -9.28
C GLU A 18 -17.95 -7.81 -9.35
N PRO A 19 -16.81 -8.52 -9.50
CA PRO A 19 -16.81 -9.98 -9.39
C PRO A 19 -17.14 -10.44 -7.98
N HIS A 20 -18.02 -11.43 -7.85
CA HIS A 20 -18.27 -12.10 -6.57
C HIS A 20 -16.98 -12.76 -6.04
N GLY A 21 -16.29 -12.13 -5.09
CA GLY A 21 -15.13 -12.73 -4.41
C GLY A 21 -14.06 -11.76 -3.89
N ILE A 22 -14.01 -10.51 -4.38
CA ILE A 22 -13.03 -9.52 -3.91
C ILE A 22 -13.72 -8.51 -2.99
N GLY A 23 -13.49 -8.64 -1.69
CA GLY A 23 -13.93 -7.66 -0.70
C GLY A 23 -12.97 -6.48 -0.55
N ARG A 24 -13.35 -5.49 0.27
CA ARG A 24 -12.55 -4.27 0.54
C ARG A 24 -11.08 -4.52 0.84
N VAL A 25 -10.78 -5.58 1.59
CA VAL A 25 -9.39 -5.98 1.93
C VAL A 25 -8.65 -6.47 0.69
N GLY A 26 -9.27 -7.35 -0.11
CA GLY A 26 -8.67 -7.86 -1.35
C GLY A 26 -8.39 -6.74 -2.35
N THR A 27 -9.29 -5.76 -2.45
CA THR A 27 -9.08 -4.56 -3.27
C THR A 27 -7.86 -3.75 -2.82
N GLY A 28 -7.69 -3.55 -1.52
CA GLY A 28 -6.52 -2.85 -0.96
C GLY A 28 -5.21 -3.59 -1.23
N ILE A 29 -5.22 -4.92 -1.12
CA ILE A 29 -4.06 -5.77 -1.47
C ILE A 29 -3.73 -5.63 -2.96
N PHE A 30 -4.72 -5.74 -3.84
CA PHE A 30 -4.49 -5.61 -5.28
C PHE A 30 -3.87 -4.26 -5.64
N LEU A 31 -4.49 -3.15 -5.19
CA LEU A 31 -4.01 -1.79 -5.46
C LEU A 31 -2.60 -1.56 -4.94
N ARG A 32 -2.26 -2.15 -3.79
CA ARG A 32 -0.91 -2.03 -3.24
C ARG A 32 0.14 -2.66 -4.14
N GLU A 33 -0.11 -3.88 -4.63
CA GLU A 33 0.89 -4.65 -5.40
C GLU A 33 0.91 -4.26 -6.89
N VAL A 34 -0.22 -3.81 -7.45
CA VAL A 34 -0.34 -3.55 -8.89
C VAL A 34 0.45 -2.32 -9.37
N GLN A 35 0.84 -1.40 -8.48
CA GLN A 35 1.54 -0.16 -8.84
C GLN A 35 2.85 -0.38 -9.60
N GLU A 36 3.55 -1.52 -9.41
CA GLU A 36 4.76 -1.85 -10.17
C GLU A 36 4.48 -2.19 -11.63
N LEU A 37 3.28 -2.71 -11.93
CA LEU A 37 2.85 -3.06 -13.27
C LEU A 37 2.04 -1.93 -13.90
N TRP A 38 1.23 -1.25 -13.10
CA TRP A 38 0.30 -0.18 -13.49
C TRP A 38 0.64 1.11 -12.70
N PRO A 39 1.71 1.83 -13.11
CA PRO A 39 2.19 3.02 -12.40
C PRO A 39 1.18 4.17 -12.34
N GLU A 40 0.17 4.18 -13.21
CA GLU A 40 -0.91 5.17 -13.19
C GLU A 40 -1.77 5.13 -11.91
N PHE A 41 -1.73 4.05 -11.14
CA PHE A 41 -2.37 3.96 -9.82
C PHE A 41 -1.42 4.24 -8.66
N SER A 42 -0.18 4.65 -8.95
CA SER A 42 0.81 5.07 -7.96
C SER A 42 0.73 6.58 -7.70
N PRO A 43 0.94 7.04 -6.45
CA PRO A 43 1.12 6.27 -5.23
C PRO A 43 -0.22 5.85 -4.58
N PHE A 44 -0.32 4.59 -4.19
CA PHE A 44 -1.40 4.05 -3.37
C PHE A 44 -0.87 3.57 -2.03
N VAL A 45 -1.41 4.16 -0.96
CA VAL A 45 -1.09 3.80 0.43
C VAL A 45 -2.30 3.13 1.09
N ASP A 46 -2.12 1.89 1.54
CA ASP A 46 -3.17 1.15 2.25
C ASP A 46 -3.51 1.82 3.59
N SER A 47 -4.78 1.75 3.96
CA SER A 47 -5.29 2.18 5.27
C SER A 47 -4.51 1.62 6.49
N LYS A 48 -3.87 0.46 6.39
CA LYS A 48 -3.03 -0.12 7.46
C LYS A 48 -1.60 0.40 7.49
N ALA A 49 -1.11 1.03 6.43
CA ALA A 49 0.27 1.51 6.36
C ALA A 49 0.64 2.53 7.47
N PRO A 50 -0.22 3.50 7.84
CA PRO A 50 -0.09 4.31 9.05
C PRO A 50 0.33 3.54 10.31
N GLN A 51 -0.36 2.44 10.61
CA GLN A 51 -0.10 1.63 11.80
C GLN A 51 1.26 0.93 11.75
N GLY A 52 1.71 0.56 10.54
CA GLY A 52 3.05 0.01 10.34
C GLY A 52 4.14 1.06 10.54
N ALA A 53 3.92 2.27 10.03
CA ALA A 53 4.82 3.39 10.21
C ALA A 53 4.98 3.76 11.69
N GLU A 54 3.87 3.81 12.44
CA GLU A 54 3.88 4.01 13.89
C GLU A 54 4.73 2.98 14.62
N ARG A 55 4.58 1.69 14.28
CA ARG A 55 5.37 0.61 14.89
C ARG A 55 6.85 0.69 14.55
N LEU A 56 7.20 1.25 13.40
CA LEU A 56 8.57 1.50 12.96
C LEU A 56 9.12 2.85 13.44
N GLY A 57 8.37 3.63 14.23
CA GLY A 57 8.81 4.92 14.76
C GLY A 57 8.78 6.09 13.75
N SER A 58 8.05 5.95 12.65
CA SER A 58 7.96 6.93 11.56
C SER A 58 6.57 7.59 11.48
N PRO A 59 6.37 8.66 10.67
CA PRO A 59 5.15 9.46 10.71
C PRO A 59 3.86 8.68 10.40
N PRO A 60 2.79 8.89 11.18
CA PRO A 60 1.60 8.04 11.14
C PRO A 60 0.58 8.42 10.06
N ARG A 61 0.73 9.55 9.36
CA ARG A 61 -0.34 10.06 8.47
C ARG A 61 -0.19 9.53 7.05
N THR A 62 -1.30 9.07 6.47
CA THR A 62 -1.37 8.61 5.08
C THR A 62 -0.79 9.63 4.09
N SER A 63 -1.08 10.92 4.25
CA SER A 63 -0.55 11.98 3.39
C SER A 63 0.97 12.11 3.43
N GLU A 64 1.58 11.85 4.59
CA GLU A 64 3.04 11.89 4.75
C GLU A 64 3.69 10.65 4.14
N LEU A 65 3.03 9.49 4.26
CA LEU A 65 3.44 8.25 3.60
C LEU A 65 3.32 8.32 2.08
N VAL A 66 2.27 8.98 1.56
CA VAL A 66 2.12 9.25 0.13
C VAL A 66 3.29 10.07 -0.39
N ARG A 67 3.62 11.18 0.27
CA ARG A 67 4.77 12.00 -0.10
C ARG A 67 6.09 11.21 -0.08
N MET A 68 6.30 10.39 0.95
CA MET A 68 7.48 9.50 1.00
C MET A 68 7.50 8.48 -0.13
N ALA A 69 6.34 7.99 -0.56
CA ALA A 69 6.22 7.04 -1.66
C ALA A 69 6.48 7.71 -3.03
N GLU A 70 6.09 8.98 -3.20
CA GLU A 70 6.43 9.80 -4.37
C GLU A 70 7.95 10.00 -4.50
N ASP A 71 8.65 10.19 -3.38
CA ASP A 71 10.11 10.32 -3.33
C ASP A 71 10.84 8.97 -3.47
N ALA A 72 10.13 7.85 -3.29
CA ALA A 72 10.69 6.50 -3.32
C ALA A 72 10.67 5.89 -4.72
N SER A 73 11.75 5.20 -5.09
CA SER A 73 11.83 4.46 -6.36
C SER A 73 10.81 3.31 -6.49
N THR A 74 10.20 2.87 -5.38
CA THR A 74 9.26 1.74 -5.38
C THR A 74 8.14 1.90 -4.36
N SER A 75 7.08 2.63 -4.75
CA SER A 75 5.87 2.90 -3.93
C SER A 75 5.17 1.61 -3.44
N ALA A 76 5.06 0.57 -4.28
CA ALA A 76 4.41 -0.70 -3.91
C ALA A 76 5.13 -1.42 -2.78
N SER A 77 6.46 -1.58 -2.91
CA SER A 77 7.31 -2.24 -1.93
C SER A 77 7.29 -1.54 -0.57
N MET A 78 7.30 -0.20 -0.56
CA MET A 78 7.14 0.60 0.66
C MET A 78 5.77 0.34 1.31
N ALA A 79 4.68 0.48 0.56
CA ALA A 79 3.33 0.26 1.08
C ALA A 79 3.16 -1.18 1.62
N SER A 80 3.71 -2.18 0.92
CA SER A 80 3.71 -3.59 1.31
C SER A 80 4.51 -3.83 2.60
N ALA A 81 5.67 -3.19 2.76
CA ALA A 81 6.46 -3.25 3.99
C ALA A 81 5.71 -2.67 5.20
N LEU A 82 5.06 -1.51 5.05
CA LEU A 82 4.29 -0.88 6.12
C LEU A 82 3.08 -1.73 6.53
N VAL A 83 2.35 -2.31 5.58
CA VAL A 83 1.24 -3.22 5.92
C VAL A 83 1.75 -4.46 6.66
N ARG A 84 2.88 -5.05 6.26
CA ARG A 84 3.46 -6.20 7.00
C ARG A 84 3.84 -5.82 8.43
N ALA A 85 4.49 -4.67 8.64
CA ALA A 85 4.80 -4.15 9.97
C ALA A 85 3.54 -3.92 10.83
N ALA A 86 2.43 -3.50 10.22
CA ALA A 86 1.15 -3.33 10.91
C ALA A 86 0.52 -4.66 11.36
N LEU A 87 0.74 -5.74 10.60
CA LEU A 87 0.13 -7.05 10.85
C LEU A 87 0.97 -7.95 11.75
N ASP A 88 2.29 -7.86 11.65
CA ASP A 88 3.24 -8.77 12.29
C ASP A 88 4.24 -7.98 13.15
N LYS A 89 4.36 -8.36 14.42
CA LYS A 89 5.28 -7.73 15.37
C LYS A 89 6.73 -8.21 15.17
N ASP A 90 6.92 -9.42 14.66
CA ASP A 90 8.24 -10.01 14.47
C ASP A 90 8.92 -9.40 13.22
N VAL A 91 8.13 -9.04 12.20
CA VAL A 91 8.60 -8.29 11.02
C VAL A 91 9.18 -6.92 11.41
N VAL A 92 8.65 -6.28 12.45
CA VAL A 92 9.17 -4.99 12.94
C VAL A 92 10.52 -5.17 13.60
N ALA A 93 10.69 -6.23 14.40
CA ALA A 93 11.94 -6.54 15.07
C ALA A 93 13.08 -6.84 14.07
N ASP A 94 12.83 -7.73 13.10
CA ASP A 94 13.82 -8.12 12.08
C ASP A 94 14.28 -6.93 11.21
N ARG A 95 13.38 -6.00 10.88
CA ARG A 95 13.70 -4.78 10.12
C ARG A 95 14.56 -3.79 10.91
N LEU A 96 14.33 -3.65 12.21
CA LEU A 96 15.13 -2.76 13.06
C LEU A 96 16.54 -3.32 13.29
N ASP A 97 16.68 -4.65 13.38
CA ASP A 97 17.97 -5.32 13.55
C ASP A 97 18.86 -5.25 12.29
N HIS A 98 18.25 -5.24 11.09
CA HIS A 98 18.99 -5.13 9.82
C HIS A 98 19.33 -3.70 9.38
N ALA A 99 18.82 -2.68 10.07
CA ALA A 99 19.07 -1.26 9.78
C ALA A 99 20.14 -0.62 10.68
N ALA A 100 20.65 -1.37 11.67
CA ALA A 100 21.73 -0.98 12.58
C ALA A 100 23.10 -1.48 12.10
#